data_AF-A0A9D1S8Q8-F1
#
_entry.id   AF-A0A9D1S8Q8-F1
#
_cell.length_a   1.000
_cell.length_b   1.000
_cell.length_c   1.000
_cell.angle_alpha   90.00
_cell.angle_beta   90.00
_cell.angle_gamma   90.00
#
_symmetry.space_group_name_H-M   'P 1'
#
loop_
_entity.id
_entity.type
_entity.pdbx_description
1 polymer ?
#
loop_
_entity_poly.entity_id
_entity_poly.type
_entity_poly.pdbx_seq_one_letter_code
_entity_poly.pdbx_strand_id
1 'polypeptide(L)'
;MRILPFKKNLNRAQQYNRIKEKSEPFYINKFLVRIHRLVQEKKQENPKITMEELKDFLDSFTDKMIKTVFLNTYALNTGLERSTCIYLKEHPEITDSLMNDIDKNHLSTSHEHFESQGNPIDDRKEFLLVLSKQMPEILEQYDRYFSEDIIKILNSSTLSPQDKLSQISVHTKRNILPQYRKTILDGARVNLYGIKAFLPIEQEFIENDLRQELIESTSAIVENLNTLGLIDSYQSIFKSQMHSMGLDGFVPESQEILTALSENYLKNCSIEELSSLNAFWVNRYSKELDTYAEAMFAIYQFDLLPRMFSENLPLENQERSEKEYVETKDLQTMLLKLELFYFPAEHFFSEQEAIIDAKDPSKDELSQEEIEGGFIRFSYEPFIEEMKKAYKTPYTDFFSKELPNNPNDIETDLNQCLQLQNAIHCAKISKDELISITLLTSEKEDSPSNIGIILDDISEDGTYADIPIFVGIAKDSHTTAPLRLHFRRDVLADFLESYTGNTMLQIYKGSEDFTSPNGKALSTPVMLPFTKKMEKYIKTADKKDSKIRTNNNAKYLSHINFLRDPKRIPPHLKTSTVDELGRKVDVFSPRYIDVKTGFIFEKVNGEFLRVSPTPIKNRKGDEADGRDE
;
A
#
# COMPACT_ATOMS: atom_id res chain seq x y z
N MET A 1 23.48 16.93 3.20
CA MET A 1 24.23 15.66 3.34
C MET A 1 25.63 15.76 3.96
N ARG A 2 25.96 14.91 4.96
CA ARG A 2 27.34 14.72 5.48
C ARG A 2 27.78 13.29 5.23
N ILE A 3 28.48 13.03 4.12
CA ILE A 3 29.01 11.69 3.79
C ILE A 3 30.00 11.24 4.86
N LEU A 4 29.83 10.01 5.35
CA LEU A 4 30.73 9.41 6.34
C LEU A 4 32.10 9.13 5.70
N PRO A 5 33.20 9.06 6.48
CA PRO A 5 34.46 8.57 5.94
C PRO A 5 34.33 7.14 5.37
N PHE A 6 34.96 6.86 4.22
CA PHE A 6 34.85 5.58 3.50
C PHE A 6 34.93 4.36 4.42
N LYS A 7 35.97 4.29 5.27
CA LYS A 7 36.16 3.16 6.19
C LYS A 7 34.99 2.95 7.16
N LYS A 8 34.38 4.04 7.64
CA LYS A 8 33.22 3.96 8.55
C LYS A 8 31.99 3.47 7.79
N ASN A 9 31.79 3.96 6.56
CA ASN A 9 30.67 3.54 5.73
C ASN A 9 30.81 2.07 5.26
N LEU A 10 32.02 1.67 4.86
CA LEU A 10 32.35 0.28 4.51
C LEU A 10 32.11 -0.67 5.69
N ASN A 11 32.51 -0.30 6.91
CA ASN A 11 32.23 -1.12 8.09
C ASN A 11 30.72 -1.29 8.34
N ARG A 12 29.93 -0.23 8.11
CA ARG A 12 28.46 -0.29 8.19
C ARG A 12 27.89 -1.22 7.13
N ALA A 13 28.35 -1.09 5.88
CA ALA A 13 27.95 -1.95 4.78
C ALA A 13 28.32 -3.43 5.04
N GLN A 14 29.50 -3.70 5.60
CA GLN A 14 29.92 -5.05 5.99
C GLN A 14 29.07 -5.62 7.14
N GLN A 15 28.69 -4.80 8.12
CA GLN A 15 27.77 -5.23 9.18
C GLN A 15 26.39 -5.54 8.61
N TYR A 16 25.89 -4.68 7.74
CA TYR A 16 24.60 -4.87 7.10
C TYR A 16 24.58 -6.12 6.22
N ASN A 17 25.58 -6.33 5.35
CA ASN A 17 25.71 -7.51 4.51
C ASN A 17 25.91 -8.82 5.31
N ARG A 18 26.40 -8.75 6.56
CA ARG A 18 26.40 -9.91 7.47
C ARG A 18 25.02 -10.22 8.06
N ILE A 19 24.17 -9.22 8.18
CA ILE A 19 22.81 -9.30 8.75
C ILE A 19 21.78 -9.65 7.67
N LYS A 20 21.89 -9.02 6.48
CA LYS A 20 21.14 -9.38 5.26
C LYS A 20 21.44 -10.85 5.00
N GLU A 21 20.38 -11.65 4.96
CA GLU A 21 20.45 -13.09 5.13
C GLU A 21 21.45 -13.73 4.16
N LYS A 22 22.09 -14.84 4.57
CA LYS A 22 22.97 -15.65 3.69
C LYS A 22 22.30 -16.11 2.38
N SER A 23 20.99 -15.91 2.25
CA SER A 23 20.13 -16.25 1.13
C SER A 23 20.13 -15.22 -0.01
N GLU A 24 20.61 -13.98 0.16
CA GLU A 24 20.56 -12.98 -0.93
C GLU A 24 21.28 -13.41 -2.22
N PRO A 25 22.52 -13.93 -2.17
CA PRO A 25 23.16 -14.49 -3.37
C PRO A 25 22.35 -15.59 -4.07
N PHE A 26 21.57 -16.35 -3.29
CA PHE A 26 20.66 -17.37 -3.84
C PHE A 26 19.47 -16.72 -4.56
N TYR A 27 18.87 -15.67 -4.00
CA TYR A 27 17.78 -14.94 -4.64
C TYR A 27 18.23 -14.25 -5.93
N ILE A 28 19.39 -13.60 -5.92
CA ILE A 28 19.99 -12.98 -7.12
C ILE A 28 20.20 -14.04 -8.20
N ASN A 29 20.86 -15.17 -7.88
CA ASN A 29 21.06 -16.25 -8.85
C ASN A 29 19.73 -16.78 -9.41
N LYS A 30 18.71 -16.95 -8.57
CA LYS A 30 17.37 -17.36 -9.02
C LYS A 30 16.75 -16.31 -9.95
N PHE A 31 16.97 -15.03 -9.70
CA PHE A 31 16.46 -13.95 -10.55
C PHE A 31 17.22 -13.86 -11.88
N LEU A 32 18.53 -14.09 -11.90
CA LEU A 32 19.32 -14.17 -13.14
C LEU A 32 18.79 -15.25 -14.09
N VAL A 33 18.29 -16.37 -13.56
CA VAL A 33 17.61 -17.41 -14.37
C VAL A 33 16.34 -16.86 -15.03
N ARG A 34 15.57 -16.01 -14.33
CA ARG A 34 14.35 -15.38 -14.86
C ARG A 34 14.68 -14.41 -15.99
N ILE A 35 15.69 -13.56 -15.80
CA ILE A 35 16.14 -12.62 -16.83
C ILE A 35 16.69 -13.39 -18.04
N HIS A 36 17.44 -14.47 -17.81
CA HIS A 36 17.89 -15.32 -18.91
C HIS A 36 16.71 -15.91 -19.69
N ARG A 37 15.67 -16.40 -19.00
CA ARG A 37 14.46 -16.89 -19.66
C ARG A 37 13.81 -15.80 -20.53
N LEU A 38 13.69 -14.59 -20.01
CA LEU A 38 13.15 -13.44 -20.74
C LEU A 38 13.98 -13.13 -22.01
N VAL A 39 15.32 -13.16 -21.90
CA VAL A 39 16.23 -13.02 -23.06
C VAL A 39 15.99 -14.11 -24.10
N GLN A 40 15.83 -15.37 -23.67
CA GLN A 40 15.57 -16.49 -24.58
C GLN A 40 14.19 -16.41 -25.24
N GLU A 41 13.15 -16.01 -24.51
CA GLU A 41 11.81 -15.76 -25.04
C GLU A 41 11.87 -14.67 -26.13
N LYS A 42 12.57 -13.55 -25.87
CA LYS A 42 12.74 -12.48 -26.85
C LYS A 42 13.47 -12.93 -28.11
N LYS A 43 14.49 -13.77 -27.97
CA LYS A 43 15.22 -14.38 -29.08
C LYS A 43 14.35 -15.39 -29.87
N GLN A 44 13.42 -16.07 -29.22
CA GLN A 44 12.46 -16.94 -29.89
C GLN A 44 11.42 -16.14 -30.70
N GLU A 45 10.93 -15.03 -30.14
CA GLU A 45 10.03 -14.09 -30.84
C GLU A 45 10.70 -13.44 -32.05
N ASN A 46 11.97 -13.06 -31.91
CA ASN A 46 12.78 -12.49 -32.99
C ASN A 46 14.15 -13.18 -33.07
N PRO A 47 14.29 -14.25 -33.88
CA PRO A 47 15.56 -14.98 -34.03
C PRO A 47 16.72 -14.17 -34.60
N LYS A 48 16.46 -12.98 -35.15
CA LYS A 48 17.46 -12.07 -35.72
C LYS A 48 17.81 -10.91 -34.79
N ILE A 49 17.25 -10.87 -33.57
CA ILE A 49 17.54 -9.80 -32.62
C ILE A 49 19.04 -9.69 -32.38
N THR A 50 19.54 -8.46 -32.42
CA THR A 50 20.93 -8.13 -32.14
C THR A 50 21.17 -7.94 -30.64
N MET A 51 22.44 -7.93 -30.23
CA MET A 51 22.79 -7.62 -28.84
C MET A 51 22.39 -6.19 -28.43
N GLU A 52 22.41 -5.24 -29.38
CA GLU A 52 22.02 -3.85 -29.15
C GLU A 52 20.50 -3.75 -28.94
N GLU A 53 19.71 -4.34 -29.84
CA GLU A 53 18.25 -4.40 -29.69
C GLU A 53 17.81 -5.13 -28.40
N LEU A 54 18.58 -6.12 -27.95
CA LEU A 54 18.32 -6.80 -26.68
C LEU A 54 18.60 -5.90 -25.47
N LYS A 55 19.67 -5.10 -25.51
CA LYS A 55 19.96 -4.11 -24.47
C LYS A 55 18.86 -3.05 -24.40
N ASP A 56 18.48 -2.50 -25.55
CA ASP A 56 17.39 -1.53 -25.66
C ASP A 56 16.07 -2.09 -25.09
N PHE A 57 15.80 -3.37 -25.33
CA PHE A 57 14.65 -4.06 -24.75
C PHE A 57 14.72 -4.14 -23.22
N LEU A 58 15.86 -4.52 -22.64
CA LEU A 58 16.03 -4.61 -21.19
C LEU A 58 15.99 -3.22 -20.53
N ASP A 59 16.55 -2.21 -21.18
CA ASP A 59 16.49 -0.82 -20.72
C ASP A 59 15.04 -0.29 -20.75
N SER A 60 14.32 -0.56 -21.85
CA SER A 60 12.89 -0.21 -21.97
C SER A 60 12.02 -0.95 -20.94
N PHE A 61 12.34 -2.22 -20.66
CA PHE A 61 11.65 -2.99 -19.63
C PHE A 61 11.92 -2.42 -18.24
N THR A 62 13.17 -2.04 -17.95
CA THR A 62 13.57 -1.38 -16.70
C THR A 62 12.83 -0.05 -16.53
N ASP A 63 12.77 0.78 -17.57
CA ASP A 63 12.02 2.04 -17.57
C ASP A 63 10.51 1.82 -17.32
N LYS A 64 9.90 0.83 -17.97
CA LYS A 64 8.49 0.45 -17.71
C LYS A 64 8.28 0.10 -16.24
N MET A 65 9.21 -0.67 -15.65
CA MET A 65 9.12 -1.07 -14.26
C MET A 65 9.23 0.12 -13.29
N ILE A 66 10.13 1.06 -13.58
CA ILE A 66 10.27 2.31 -12.82
C ILE A 66 8.99 3.12 -12.89
N LYS A 67 8.46 3.37 -14.09
CA LYS A 67 7.23 4.16 -14.30
C LYS A 67 6.01 3.57 -13.60
N THR A 68 5.95 2.24 -13.49
CA THR A 68 4.85 1.53 -12.82
C THR A 68 4.72 1.89 -11.35
N VAL A 69 5.83 2.25 -10.67
CA VAL A 69 5.81 2.69 -9.26
C VAL A 69 5.02 3.98 -9.09
N PHE A 70 5.04 4.87 -10.09
CA PHE A 70 4.44 6.21 -9.99
C PHE A 70 2.96 6.26 -10.43
N LEU A 71 2.37 5.12 -10.85
CA LEU A 71 0.97 5.08 -11.27
C LEU A 71 -0.02 5.33 -10.12
N ASN A 72 0.42 5.26 -8.87
CA ASN A 72 -0.39 5.56 -7.69
C ASN A 72 0.14 6.74 -6.86
N THR A 73 0.99 7.60 -7.44
CA THR A 73 1.58 8.75 -6.72
C THR A 73 0.53 9.65 -6.08
N TYR A 74 -0.63 9.83 -6.71
CA TYR A 74 -1.69 10.70 -6.20
C TYR A 74 -2.69 9.99 -5.27
N ALA A 75 -2.61 8.66 -5.15
CA ALA A 75 -3.60 7.87 -4.42
C ALA A 75 -3.71 8.29 -2.94
N LEU A 76 -2.62 8.74 -2.32
CA LEU A 76 -2.66 9.33 -0.97
C LEU A 76 -3.52 10.59 -0.92
N ASN A 77 -3.19 11.57 -1.75
CA ASN A 77 -3.86 12.86 -1.74
C ASN A 77 -5.35 12.71 -2.10
N THR A 78 -5.65 11.94 -3.15
CA THR A 78 -7.03 11.61 -3.55
C THR A 78 -7.78 10.82 -2.45
N GLY A 79 -7.08 9.94 -1.72
CA GLY A 79 -7.64 9.23 -0.56
C GLY A 79 -7.97 10.14 0.63
N LEU A 80 -7.12 11.12 0.92
CA LEU A 80 -7.34 12.14 1.95
C LEU A 80 -8.46 13.10 1.54
N GLU A 81 -8.50 13.50 0.27
CA GLU A 81 -9.56 14.30 -0.33
C GLU A 81 -10.92 13.60 -0.17
N ARG A 82 -10.99 12.31 -0.52
CA ARG A 82 -12.18 11.48 -0.33
C ARG A 82 -12.62 11.47 1.13
N SER A 83 -11.69 11.21 2.06
CA SER A 83 -11.99 11.16 3.49
C SER A 83 -12.55 12.49 4.00
N THR A 84 -11.95 13.60 3.56
CA THR A 84 -12.36 14.97 3.86
C THR A 84 -13.75 15.27 3.33
N CYS A 85 -14.01 14.97 2.05
CA CYS A 85 -15.30 15.16 1.41
C CYS A 85 -16.42 14.39 2.13
N ILE A 86 -16.18 13.11 2.46
CA ILE A 86 -17.13 12.28 3.22
C ILE A 86 -17.40 12.91 4.59
N TYR A 87 -16.37 13.34 5.31
CA TYR A 87 -16.52 13.95 6.63
C TYR A 87 -17.37 15.23 6.58
N LEU A 88 -17.07 16.16 5.67
CA LEU A 88 -17.82 17.41 5.53
C LEU A 88 -19.28 17.17 5.12
N LYS A 89 -19.53 16.13 4.32
CA LYS A 89 -20.88 15.71 3.93
C LYS A 89 -21.67 15.16 5.13
N GLU A 90 -21.03 14.40 6.01
CA GLU A 90 -21.64 13.80 7.21
C GLU A 90 -21.82 14.80 8.36
N HIS A 91 -21.01 15.86 8.40
CA HIS A 91 -21.00 16.89 9.44
C HIS A 91 -21.32 18.29 8.88
N PRO A 92 -22.57 18.54 8.45
CA PRO A 92 -22.95 19.81 7.83
C PRO A 92 -22.74 21.03 8.75
N GLU A 93 -22.81 20.85 10.07
CA GLU A 93 -22.52 21.89 11.06
C GLU A 93 -21.07 22.35 11.04
N ILE A 94 -20.13 21.42 10.81
CA ILE A 94 -18.70 21.72 10.69
C ILE A 94 -18.45 22.42 9.36
N THR A 95 -19.06 21.92 8.28
CA THR A 95 -19.00 22.56 6.95
C THR A 95 -19.48 24.01 7.00
N ASP A 96 -20.63 24.26 7.65
CA ASP A 96 -21.15 25.62 7.81
C ASP A 96 -20.22 26.50 8.65
N SER A 97 -19.64 25.96 9.73
CA SER A 97 -18.68 26.69 10.55
C SER A 97 -17.43 27.11 9.76
N LEU A 98 -16.86 26.20 8.97
CA LEU A 98 -15.66 26.46 8.18
C LEU A 98 -15.93 27.42 7.02
N MET A 99 -17.05 27.26 6.31
CA MET A 99 -17.47 28.19 5.25
C MET A 99 -17.66 29.62 5.79
N ASN A 100 -18.30 29.76 6.95
CA ASN A 100 -18.45 31.08 7.60
C ASN A 100 -17.09 31.69 7.98
N ASP A 101 -16.13 30.87 8.41
CA ASP A 101 -14.76 31.33 8.71
C ASP A 101 -14.03 31.80 7.45
N ILE A 102 -14.17 31.06 6.35
CA ILE A 102 -13.61 31.41 5.03
C ILE A 102 -14.18 32.76 4.56
N ASP A 103 -15.51 32.92 4.56
CA ASP A 103 -16.18 34.13 4.10
C ASP A 103 -15.85 35.35 4.96
N LYS A 104 -15.91 35.19 6.29
CA LYS A 104 -15.70 36.27 7.25
C LYS A 104 -14.28 36.80 7.23
N ASN A 105 -13.30 35.93 7.01
CA ASN A 105 -11.88 36.31 6.99
C ASN A 105 -11.33 36.51 5.57
N HIS A 106 -12.18 36.40 4.54
CA HIS A 106 -11.79 36.53 3.13
C HIS A 106 -10.61 35.62 2.74
N LEU A 107 -10.68 34.37 3.18
CA LEU A 107 -9.62 33.40 2.92
C LEU A 107 -9.70 32.90 1.48
N SER A 108 -8.54 32.59 0.91
CA SER A 108 -8.40 32.07 -0.45
C SER A 108 -7.19 31.14 -0.52
N THR A 109 -7.21 30.18 -1.43
CA THR A 109 -6.06 29.32 -1.75
C THR A 109 -5.44 29.69 -3.10
N SER A 110 -4.12 29.55 -3.21
CA SER A 110 -3.41 29.58 -4.49
C SER A 110 -3.55 28.27 -5.26
N HIS A 111 -3.76 27.15 -4.57
CA HIS A 111 -3.81 25.83 -5.20
C HIS A 111 -5.00 25.70 -6.15
N GLU A 112 -4.82 24.95 -7.23
CA GLU A 112 -5.88 24.63 -8.20
C GLU A 112 -6.62 23.35 -7.84
N HIS A 113 -5.95 22.46 -7.10
CA HIS A 113 -6.42 21.17 -6.64
C HIS A 113 -6.23 21.06 -5.13
N PHE A 114 -6.90 20.09 -4.49
CA PHE A 114 -6.68 19.78 -3.09
C PHE A 114 -5.23 19.33 -2.87
N GLU A 115 -4.59 19.87 -1.84
CA GLU A 115 -3.29 19.43 -1.34
C GLU A 115 -3.37 19.30 0.18
N SER A 116 -2.97 18.14 0.72
CA SER A 116 -2.99 17.96 2.17
C SER A 116 -2.05 18.93 2.89
N GLN A 117 -2.56 19.53 3.95
CA GLN A 117 -1.88 20.41 4.89
C GLN A 117 -1.30 19.65 6.10
N GLY A 118 -1.33 18.31 6.05
CA GLY A 118 -0.76 17.43 7.07
C GLY A 118 -1.58 17.34 8.36
N ASN A 119 -2.78 17.93 8.42
CA ASN A 119 -3.71 17.73 9.53
C ASN A 119 -5.19 17.88 9.10
N PRO A 120 -6.14 17.21 9.79
CA PRO A 120 -7.51 17.11 9.31
C PRO A 120 -8.28 18.43 9.27
N ILE A 121 -8.00 19.37 10.17
CA ILE A 121 -8.76 20.63 10.24
C ILE A 121 -8.35 21.52 9.07
N ASP A 122 -7.06 21.64 8.83
CA ASP A 122 -6.54 22.44 7.72
C ASP A 122 -6.83 21.75 6.38
N ASP A 123 -6.76 20.42 6.28
CA ASP A 123 -7.19 19.66 5.09
C ASP A 123 -8.65 19.98 4.72
N ARG A 124 -9.57 19.94 5.70
CA ARG A 124 -10.99 20.26 5.47
C ARG A 124 -11.20 21.69 5.00
N LYS A 125 -10.43 22.62 5.57
CA LYS A 125 -10.49 24.04 5.20
C LYS A 125 -9.95 24.26 3.79
N GLU A 126 -8.82 23.64 3.46
CA GLU A 126 -8.21 23.71 2.12
C GLU A 126 -9.14 23.14 1.06
N PHE A 127 -9.74 21.97 1.32
CA PHE A 127 -10.73 21.38 0.42
C PHE A 127 -11.90 22.33 0.12
N LEU A 128 -12.46 22.98 1.14
CA LEU A 128 -13.53 23.97 0.95
C LEU A 128 -13.06 25.23 0.21
N LEU A 129 -11.81 25.67 0.40
CA LEU A 129 -11.24 26.80 -0.33
C LEU A 129 -11.09 26.48 -1.83
N VAL A 130 -10.58 25.30 -2.16
CA VAL A 130 -10.46 24.82 -3.55
C VAL A 130 -11.84 24.73 -4.20
N LEU A 131 -12.82 24.10 -3.54
CA LEU A 131 -14.18 24.02 -4.07
C LEU A 131 -14.83 25.39 -4.23
N SER A 132 -14.60 26.32 -3.30
CA SER A 132 -15.12 27.70 -3.40
C SER A 132 -14.56 28.43 -4.62
N LYS A 133 -13.26 28.23 -4.92
CA LYS A 133 -12.59 28.78 -6.10
C LYS A 133 -13.14 28.20 -7.40
N GLN A 134 -13.43 26.89 -7.44
CA GLN A 134 -13.94 26.19 -8.62
C GLN A 134 -15.45 26.39 -8.85
N MET A 135 -16.21 26.77 -7.81
CA MET A 135 -17.67 26.84 -7.86
C MET A 135 -18.25 27.72 -8.99
N PRO A 136 -17.69 28.90 -9.33
CA PRO A 136 -18.19 29.70 -10.44
C PRO A 136 -18.16 28.95 -11.77
N GLU A 137 -17.09 28.21 -12.05
CA GLU A 137 -16.95 27.42 -13.28
C GLU A 137 -17.91 26.22 -13.26
N ILE A 138 -18.01 25.52 -12.14
CA ILE A 138 -18.95 24.40 -11.95
C ILE A 138 -20.39 24.86 -12.23
N LEU A 139 -20.80 26.01 -11.70
CA LEU A 139 -22.13 26.58 -11.94
C LEU A 139 -22.35 26.91 -13.42
N GLU A 140 -21.34 27.50 -14.10
CA GLU A 140 -21.42 27.77 -15.54
C GLU A 140 -21.60 26.49 -16.35
N GLN A 141 -20.91 25.40 -15.98
CA GLN A 141 -21.06 24.11 -16.64
C GLN A 141 -22.49 23.54 -16.49
N TYR A 142 -23.10 23.67 -15.31
CA TYR A 142 -24.49 23.24 -15.10
C TYR A 142 -25.51 24.12 -15.83
N ASP A 143 -25.29 25.44 -15.86
CA ASP A 143 -26.20 26.40 -16.50
C ASP A 143 -26.42 26.08 -17.98
N ARG A 144 -25.43 25.48 -18.65
CA ARG A 144 -25.53 25.01 -20.06
C ARG A 144 -26.63 23.97 -20.27
N TYR A 145 -27.06 23.25 -19.23
CA TYR A 145 -28.12 22.25 -19.30
C TYR A 145 -29.50 22.80 -18.93
N PHE A 146 -29.60 24.05 -18.46
CA PHE A 146 -30.87 24.63 -18.06
C PHE A 146 -31.62 25.24 -19.23
N SER A 147 -32.89 24.89 -19.35
CA SER A 147 -33.82 25.61 -20.23
C SER A 147 -34.16 26.98 -19.63
N GLU A 148 -34.65 27.91 -20.46
CA GLU A 148 -35.14 29.21 -19.97
C GLU A 148 -36.17 29.07 -18.84
N ASP A 149 -37.01 28.04 -18.88
CA ASP A 149 -38.02 27.81 -17.84
C ASP A 149 -37.38 27.43 -16.51
N ILE A 150 -36.32 26.63 -16.52
CA ILE A 150 -35.57 26.28 -15.31
C ILE A 150 -34.86 27.52 -14.76
N ILE A 151 -34.21 28.31 -15.62
CA ILE A 151 -33.56 29.57 -15.22
C ILE A 151 -34.58 30.55 -14.61
N LYS A 152 -35.78 30.66 -15.19
CA LYS A 152 -36.88 31.48 -14.62
C LYS A 152 -37.29 30.98 -13.23
N ILE A 153 -37.37 29.67 -13.01
CA ILE A 153 -37.69 29.10 -11.69
C ILE A 153 -36.57 29.39 -10.69
N LEU A 154 -35.31 29.17 -11.07
CA LEU A 154 -34.13 29.43 -10.22
C LEU A 154 -34.04 30.90 -9.80
N ASN A 155 -34.29 31.83 -10.72
CA ASN A 155 -34.21 33.28 -10.48
C ASN A 155 -35.47 33.87 -9.83
N SER A 156 -36.50 33.08 -9.54
CA SER A 156 -37.72 33.58 -8.89
C SER A 156 -37.43 34.11 -7.49
N SER A 157 -37.80 35.37 -7.23
CA SER A 157 -37.66 36.00 -5.90
C SER A 157 -38.80 35.65 -4.94
N THR A 158 -39.88 35.02 -5.43
CA THR A 158 -41.08 34.69 -4.64
C THR A 158 -41.13 33.26 -4.13
N LEU A 159 -40.27 32.38 -4.65
CA LEU A 159 -40.23 30.96 -4.29
C LEU A 159 -39.10 30.68 -3.29
N SER A 160 -39.38 29.83 -2.31
CA SER A 160 -38.34 29.25 -1.46
C SER A 160 -37.43 28.31 -2.27
N PRO A 161 -36.18 28.05 -1.85
CA PRO A 161 -35.33 27.05 -2.49
C PRO A 161 -35.99 25.67 -2.62
N GLN A 162 -36.77 25.24 -1.62
CA GLN A 162 -37.50 23.97 -1.67
C GLN A 162 -38.61 23.97 -2.73
N ASP A 163 -39.34 25.09 -2.86
CA ASP A 163 -40.39 25.22 -3.87
C ASP A 163 -39.80 25.28 -5.29
N LYS A 164 -38.68 25.99 -5.47
CA LYS A 164 -37.94 26.03 -6.74
C LYS A 164 -37.55 24.62 -7.18
N LEU A 165 -36.92 23.85 -6.29
CA LEU A 165 -36.49 22.49 -6.59
C LEU A 165 -37.68 21.56 -6.91
N SER A 166 -38.79 21.72 -6.19
CA SER A 166 -40.02 20.95 -6.45
C SER A 166 -40.59 21.23 -7.84
N GLN A 167 -40.65 22.50 -8.25
CA GLN A 167 -41.11 22.89 -9.59
C GLN A 167 -40.16 22.42 -10.70
N ILE A 168 -38.85 22.54 -10.49
CA ILE A 168 -37.83 22.03 -11.42
C ILE A 168 -37.99 20.51 -11.56
N SER A 169 -38.17 19.76 -10.48
CA SER A 169 -38.41 18.31 -10.53
C SER A 169 -39.62 17.93 -11.39
N VAL A 170 -40.73 18.65 -11.23
CA VAL A 170 -41.93 18.45 -12.05
C VAL A 170 -41.67 18.77 -13.52
N HIS A 171 -41.02 19.90 -13.81
CA HIS A 171 -40.67 20.30 -15.17
C HIS A 171 -39.74 19.29 -15.84
N THR A 172 -38.64 18.91 -15.18
CA THR A 172 -37.65 17.95 -15.66
C THR A 172 -38.27 16.57 -15.94
N LYS A 173 -39.19 16.10 -15.09
CA LYS A 173 -39.89 14.83 -15.34
C LYS A 173 -40.79 14.87 -16.58
N ARG A 174 -41.41 16.01 -16.88
CA ARG A 174 -42.36 16.17 -17.99
C ARG A 174 -41.68 16.48 -19.33
N ASN A 175 -40.64 17.30 -19.30
CA ASN A 175 -40.13 17.98 -20.50
C ASN A 175 -38.70 17.57 -20.87
N ILE A 176 -37.96 16.92 -19.97
CA ILE A 176 -36.54 16.57 -20.17
C ILE A 176 -36.38 15.06 -20.36
N LEU A 177 -35.49 14.67 -21.27
CA LEU A 177 -35.15 13.27 -21.53
C LEU A 177 -34.53 12.60 -20.29
N PRO A 178 -34.87 11.33 -19.99
CA PRO A 178 -34.42 10.64 -18.78
C PRO A 178 -32.93 10.74 -18.48
N GLN A 179 -32.06 10.63 -19.50
CA GLN A 179 -30.61 10.65 -19.30
C GLN A 179 -30.04 11.98 -18.76
N TYR A 180 -30.74 13.10 -18.95
CA TYR A 180 -30.27 14.43 -18.50
C TYR A 180 -30.91 14.88 -17.19
N ARG A 181 -31.87 14.11 -16.65
CA ARG A 181 -32.65 14.52 -15.47
C ARG A 181 -31.80 14.60 -14.21
N LYS A 182 -30.86 13.67 -14.00
CA LYS A 182 -29.93 13.67 -12.85
C LYS A 182 -29.10 14.95 -12.88
N THR A 183 -28.37 15.19 -13.97
CA THR A 183 -27.52 16.37 -14.18
C THR A 183 -28.25 17.69 -13.93
N ILE A 184 -29.46 17.85 -14.47
CA ILE A 184 -30.25 19.08 -14.28
C ILE A 184 -30.71 19.25 -12.83
N LEU A 185 -31.13 18.18 -12.16
CA LEU A 185 -31.55 18.24 -10.76
C LEU A 185 -30.38 18.50 -9.81
N ASP A 186 -29.23 17.90 -10.11
CA ASP A 186 -28.01 18.09 -9.35
C ASP A 186 -27.48 19.53 -9.53
N GLY A 187 -27.39 20.01 -10.77
CA GLY A 187 -27.06 21.42 -11.03
C GLY A 187 -28.01 22.39 -10.34
N ALA A 188 -29.32 22.14 -10.36
CA ALA A 188 -30.29 22.99 -9.67
C ALA A 188 -30.08 22.98 -8.15
N ARG A 189 -29.71 21.85 -7.55
CA ARG A 189 -29.36 21.79 -6.12
C ARG A 189 -28.08 22.56 -5.82
N VAL A 190 -27.05 22.40 -6.65
CA VAL A 190 -25.77 23.12 -6.51
C VAL A 190 -26.00 24.63 -6.63
N ASN A 191 -26.80 25.08 -7.59
CA ASN A 191 -27.17 26.50 -7.74
C ASN A 191 -27.91 27.05 -6.51
N LEU A 192 -28.79 26.25 -5.89
CA LEU A 192 -29.60 26.67 -4.75
C LEU A 192 -28.90 26.57 -3.39
N TYR A 193 -28.00 25.60 -3.21
CA TYR A 193 -27.43 25.21 -1.92
C TYR A 193 -25.90 25.19 -1.88
N GLY A 194 -25.24 25.53 -2.99
CA GLY A 194 -23.79 25.68 -3.10
C GLY A 194 -23.01 24.38 -2.83
N ILE A 195 -21.82 24.54 -2.24
CA ILE A 195 -20.85 23.46 -1.98
C ILE A 195 -21.48 22.26 -1.27
N LYS A 196 -22.34 22.49 -0.27
CA LYS A 196 -22.99 21.39 0.47
C LYS A 196 -23.79 20.43 -0.42
N ALA A 197 -24.44 20.96 -1.46
CA ALA A 197 -25.13 20.13 -2.44
C ALA A 197 -24.21 19.51 -3.49
N PHE A 198 -23.00 20.06 -3.65
CA PHE A 198 -21.99 19.55 -4.55
C PHE A 198 -21.17 18.40 -3.95
N LEU A 199 -20.94 18.37 -2.62
CA LEU A 199 -20.14 17.33 -1.95
C LEU A 199 -20.48 15.87 -2.36
N PRO A 200 -21.75 15.44 -2.50
CA PRO A 200 -22.03 14.07 -2.94
C PRO A 200 -21.64 13.78 -4.40
N ILE A 201 -21.64 14.82 -5.24
CA ILE A 201 -21.23 14.73 -6.65
C ILE A 201 -19.71 14.68 -6.72
N GLU A 202 -19.06 15.56 -5.96
CA GLU A 202 -17.60 15.60 -5.84
C GLU A 202 -17.03 14.28 -5.32
N GLN A 203 -17.66 13.69 -4.31
CA GLN A 203 -17.30 12.35 -3.86
C GLN A 203 -17.36 11.31 -4.99
N GLU A 204 -18.35 11.37 -5.89
CA GLU A 204 -18.46 10.43 -7.02
C GLU A 204 -17.28 10.58 -7.99
N PHE A 205 -16.80 11.81 -8.22
CA PHE A 205 -15.61 12.07 -9.05
C PHE A 205 -14.33 11.58 -8.38
N ILE A 206 -14.07 11.99 -7.14
CA ILE A 206 -12.88 11.58 -6.37
C ILE A 206 -12.80 10.05 -6.26
N GLU A 207 -13.93 9.37 -5.99
CA GLU A 207 -13.95 7.91 -5.89
C GLU A 207 -13.70 7.21 -7.24
N ASN A 208 -14.05 7.83 -8.37
CA ASN A 208 -13.75 7.29 -9.69
C ASN A 208 -12.27 7.45 -10.03
N ASP A 209 -11.68 8.60 -9.73
CA ASP A 209 -10.26 8.87 -10.00
C ASP A 209 -9.37 7.97 -9.15
N LEU A 210 -9.61 7.91 -7.84
CA LEU A 210 -8.89 7.01 -6.92
C LEU A 210 -9.02 5.54 -7.34
N ARG A 211 -10.21 5.13 -7.79
CA ARG A 211 -10.44 3.77 -8.29
C ARG A 211 -9.60 3.48 -9.52
N GLN A 212 -9.56 4.41 -10.47
CA GLN A 212 -8.81 4.23 -11.71
C GLN A 212 -7.31 4.09 -11.41
N GLU A 213 -6.74 5.00 -10.61
CA GLU A 213 -5.33 4.95 -10.19
C GLU A 213 -4.96 3.60 -9.54
N LEU A 214 -5.75 3.16 -8.56
CA LEU A 214 -5.48 1.90 -7.84
C LEU A 214 -5.59 0.67 -8.77
N ILE A 215 -6.51 0.69 -9.73
CA ILE A 215 -6.69 -0.38 -10.72
C ILE A 215 -5.50 -0.43 -11.68
N GLU A 216 -5.15 0.71 -12.29
CA GLU A 216 -4.06 0.82 -13.25
C GLU A 216 -2.73 0.39 -12.62
N SER A 217 -2.41 0.92 -11.44
CA SER A 217 -1.21 0.55 -10.68
C SER A 217 -1.17 -0.95 -10.38
N THR A 218 -2.26 -1.52 -9.85
CA THR A 218 -2.30 -2.95 -9.50
C THR A 218 -2.15 -3.84 -10.73
N SER A 219 -2.86 -3.54 -11.82
CA SER A 219 -2.79 -4.30 -13.07
C SER A 219 -1.40 -4.23 -13.71
N ALA A 220 -0.78 -3.05 -13.77
CA ALA A 220 0.57 -2.87 -14.32
C ALA A 220 1.65 -3.60 -13.50
N ILE A 221 1.58 -3.55 -12.17
CA ILE A 221 2.47 -4.30 -11.28
C ILE A 221 2.38 -5.80 -11.58
N VAL A 222 1.16 -6.34 -11.64
CA VAL A 222 0.93 -7.77 -11.88
C VAL A 222 1.40 -8.19 -13.26
N GLU A 223 1.24 -7.34 -14.27
CA GLU A 223 1.77 -7.58 -15.62
C GLU A 223 3.30 -7.70 -15.60
N ASN A 224 4.00 -6.74 -14.98
CA ASN A 224 5.47 -6.76 -14.91
C ASN A 224 5.99 -7.99 -14.14
N LEU A 225 5.34 -8.36 -13.03
CA LEU A 225 5.65 -9.56 -12.27
C LEU A 225 5.41 -10.84 -13.10
N ASN A 226 4.37 -10.85 -13.93
CA ASN A 226 4.08 -11.97 -14.82
C ASN A 226 5.13 -12.13 -15.92
N THR A 227 5.60 -11.03 -16.53
CA THR A 227 6.69 -11.04 -17.51
C THR A 227 7.95 -11.72 -16.96
N LEU A 228 8.24 -11.54 -15.66
CA LEU A 228 9.37 -12.20 -14.97
C LEU A 228 9.05 -13.63 -14.47
N GLY A 229 7.84 -14.14 -14.72
CA GLY A 229 7.37 -15.45 -14.26
C GLY A 229 7.20 -15.56 -12.75
N LEU A 230 7.04 -14.44 -12.06
CA LEU A 230 6.92 -14.42 -10.60
C LEU A 230 5.55 -14.91 -10.15
N ILE A 231 4.50 -14.66 -10.94
CA ILE A 231 3.13 -15.13 -10.66
C ILE A 231 3.06 -16.65 -10.51
N ASP A 232 3.68 -17.40 -11.43
CA ASP A 232 3.77 -18.87 -11.34
C ASP A 232 4.52 -19.33 -10.07
N SER A 233 5.57 -18.60 -9.70
CA SER A 233 6.34 -18.91 -8.49
C SER A 233 5.52 -18.69 -7.23
N TYR A 234 4.76 -17.59 -7.16
CA TYR A 234 3.87 -17.33 -6.04
C TYR A 234 2.74 -18.34 -5.96
N GLN A 235 2.18 -18.73 -7.11
CA GLN A 235 1.16 -19.78 -7.19
C GLN A 235 1.69 -21.11 -6.66
N SER A 236 2.92 -21.49 -7.04
CA SER A 236 3.57 -22.73 -6.56
C SER A 236 3.79 -22.71 -5.04
N ILE A 237 4.25 -21.58 -4.49
CA ILE A 237 4.41 -21.40 -3.02
C ILE A 237 3.04 -21.50 -2.34
N PHE A 238 2.02 -20.81 -2.86
CA PHE A 238 0.67 -20.81 -2.29
C PHE A 238 0.05 -22.21 -2.33
N LYS A 239 0.25 -22.94 -3.44
CA LYS A 239 -0.18 -24.32 -3.60
C LYS A 239 0.45 -25.24 -2.57
N SER A 240 1.77 -25.15 -2.38
CA SER A 240 2.48 -25.94 -1.38
C SER A 240 1.98 -25.65 0.04
N GLN A 241 1.77 -24.38 0.37
CA GLN A 241 1.24 -23.97 1.67
C GLN A 241 -0.17 -24.50 1.91
N MET A 242 -1.10 -24.27 0.98
CA MET A 242 -2.49 -24.70 1.13
C MET A 242 -2.64 -26.22 1.09
N HIS A 243 -1.79 -26.94 0.35
CA HIS A 243 -1.74 -28.40 0.38
C HIS A 243 -1.42 -28.91 1.79
N SER A 244 -0.42 -28.32 2.46
CA SER A 244 -0.09 -28.65 3.86
C SER A 244 -1.23 -28.36 4.83
N MET A 245 -2.16 -27.47 4.44
CA MET A 245 -3.36 -27.13 5.21
C MET A 245 -4.59 -27.95 4.82
N GLY A 246 -4.50 -28.83 3.81
CA GLY A 246 -5.65 -29.56 3.26
C GLY A 246 -6.67 -28.67 2.53
N LEU A 247 -6.22 -27.53 2.00
CA LEU A 247 -7.03 -26.49 1.35
C LEU A 247 -6.75 -26.35 -0.15
N ASP A 248 -6.37 -27.44 -0.82
CA ASP A 248 -5.96 -27.42 -2.25
C ASP A 248 -6.99 -26.73 -3.17
N GLY A 249 -8.29 -26.91 -2.91
CA GLY A 249 -9.35 -26.33 -3.74
C GLY A 249 -9.56 -24.81 -3.56
N PHE A 250 -8.83 -24.18 -2.64
CA PHE A 250 -8.79 -22.72 -2.48
C PHE A 250 -7.77 -22.05 -3.42
N VAL A 251 -6.78 -22.80 -3.91
CA VAL A 251 -5.66 -22.28 -4.68
C VAL A 251 -6.09 -22.04 -6.14
N PRO A 252 -5.97 -20.82 -6.66
CA PRO A 252 -6.21 -20.53 -8.07
C PRO A 252 -5.03 -20.98 -8.95
N GLU A 253 -5.32 -21.25 -10.23
CA GLU A 253 -4.27 -21.35 -11.25
C GLU A 253 -3.71 -19.95 -11.60
N SER A 254 -2.51 -19.87 -12.18
CA SER A 254 -1.88 -18.59 -12.51
C SER A 254 -2.75 -17.69 -13.39
N GLN A 255 -3.44 -18.26 -14.38
CA GLN A 255 -4.36 -17.48 -15.22
C GLN A 255 -5.59 -16.97 -14.44
N GLU A 256 -6.05 -17.71 -13.42
CA GLU A 256 -7.13 -17.26 -12.54
C GLU A 256 -6.66 -16.10 -11.64
N ILE A 257 -5.39 -16.10 -11.22
CA ILE A 257 -4.74 -14.98 -10.50
C ILE A 257 -4.74 -13.72 -11.38
N LEU A 258 -4.22 -13.83 -12.62
CA LEU A 258 -4.16 -12.70 -13.56
C LEU A 258 -5.55 -12.15 -13.86
N THR A 259 -6.55 -13.02 -14.02
CA THR A 259 -7.93 -12.61 -14.26
C THR A 259 -8.52 -11.85 -13.08
N ALA A 260 -8.28 -12.32 -11.85
CA ALA A 260 -8.79 -11.68 -10.63
C ALA A 260 -8.15 -10.30 -10.35
N LEU A 261 -6.99 -10.01 -10.94
CA LEU A 261 -6.26 -8.75 -10.80
C LEU A 261 -6.30 -7.88 -12.07
N SER A 262 -7.14 -8.25 -13.04
CA SER A 262 -7.38 -7.44 -14.24
C SER A 262 -8.33 -6.29 -13.94
N GLU A 263 -8.21 -5.19 -14.69
CA GLU A 263 -9.11 -4.03 -14.61
C GLU A 263 -10.60 -4.41 -14.62
N ASN A 264 -10.96 -5.36 -15.49
CA ASN A 264 -12.34 -5.83 -15.64
C ASN A 264 -12.90 -6.49 -14.38
N TYR A 265 -12.05 -7.14 -13.58
CA TYR A 265 -12.45 -7.72 -12.31
C TYR A 265 -12.43 -6.66 -11.21
N LEU A 266 -11.33 -5.90 -11.13
CA LEU A 266 -11.06 -4.93 -10.08
C LEU A 266 -12.05 -3.77 -10.03
N LYS A 267 -12.64 -3.36 -11.16
CA LYS A 267 -13.69 -2.32 -11.20
C LYS A 267 -14.91 -2.59 -10.32
N ASN A 268 -15.13 -3.84 -9.92
CA ASN A 268 -16.25 -4.24 -9.07
C ASN A 268 -15.88 -4.31 -7.57
N CYS A 269 -14.61 -4.09 -7.21
CA CYS A 269 -14.16 -4.07 -5.82
C CYS A 269 -14.51 -2.73 -5.17
N SER A 270 -14.65 -2.67 -3.85
CA SER A 270 -14.72 -1.42 -3.09
C SER A 270 -13.37 -0.67 -3.14
N ILE A 271 -13.37 0.62 -2.77
CA ILE A 271 -12.12 1.39 -2.66
C ILE A 271 -11.23 0.76 -1.59
N GLU A 272 -11.81 0.31 -0.49
CA GLU A 272 -11.10 -0.27 0.66
C GLU A 272 -10.41 -1.60 0.28
N GLU A 273 -11.06 -2.42 -0.57
CA GLU A 273 -10.44 -3.61 -1.18
C GLU A 273 -9.30 -3.22 -2.12
N LEU A 274 -9.51 -2.24 -3.00
CA LEU A 274 -8.51 -1.79 -3.97
C LEU A 274 -7.27 -1.21 -3.28
N SER A 275 -7.43 -0.36 -2.27
CA SER A 275 -6.32 0.20 -1.50
C SER A 275 -5.50 -0.90 -0.81
N SER A 276 -6.19 -1.91 -0.26
CA SER A 276 -5.52 -3.04 0.41
C SER A 276 -4.77 -3.94 -0.58
N LEU A 277 -5.38 -4.22 -1.74
CA LEU A 277 -4.74 -4.97 -2.82
C LEU A 277 -3.52 -4.20 -3.35
N ASN A 278 -3.66 -2.92 -3.64
CA ASN A 278 -2.58 -2.10 -4.16
C ASN A 278 -1.43 -2.00 -3.14
N ALA A 279 -1.70 -1.75 -1.86
CA ALA A 279 -0.66 -1.73 -0.82
C ALA A 279 0.11 -3.07 -0.74
N PHE A 280 -0.60 -4.20 -0.82
CA PHE A 280 0.04 -5.52 -0.86
C PHE A 280 0.93 -5.70 -2.09
N TRP A 281 0.41 -5.36 -3.28
CA TRP A 281 1.10 -5.58 -4.54
C TRP A 281 2.27 -4.61 -4.75
N VAL A 282 2.15 -3.36 -4.32
CA VAL A 282 3.25 -2.37 -4.31
C VAL A 282 4.38 -2.83 -3.39
N ASN A 283 4.08 -3.31 -2.18
CA ASN A 283 5.10 -3.87 -1.30
C ASN A 283 5.73 -5.15 -1.84
N ARG A 284 4.96 -5.99 -2.54
CA ARG A 284 5.54 -7.15 -3.23
C ARG A 284 6.47 -6.68 -4.32
N TYR A 285 6.00 -5.73 -5.13
CA TYR A 285 6.73 -5.20 -6.27
C TYR A 285 8.04 -4.55 -5.84
N SER A 286 8.04 -3.74 -4.77
CA SER A 286 9.25 -3.09 -4.27
C SER A 286 10.35 -4.10 -3.89
N LYS A 287 9.98 -5.27 -3.36
CA LYS A 287 10.93 -6.34 -3.01
C LYS A 287 11.50 -7.03 -4.25
N GLU A 288 10.65 -7.29 -5.24
CA GLU A 288 11.10 -7.89 -6.50
C GLU A 288 11.91 -6.91 -7.34
N LEU A 289 11.61 -5.60 -7.26
CA LEU A 289 12.42 -4.53 -7.84
C LEU A 289 13.81 -4.48 -7.20
N ASP A 290 13.92 -4.65 -5.87
CA ASP A 290 15.20 -4.71 -5.17
C ASP A 290 16.06 -5.87 -5.69
N THR A 291 15.50 -7.09 -5.74
CA THR A 291 16.21 -8.25 -6.28
C THR A 291 16.51 -8.12 -7.78
N TYR A 292 15.61 -7.50 -8.56
CA TYR A 292 15.84 -7.21 -9.97
C TYR A 292 17.00 -6.22 -10.15
N ALA A 293 17.05 -5.14 -9.36
CA ALA A 293 18.13 -4.17 -9.39
C ALA A 293 19.48 -4.83 -9.08
N GLU A 294 19.54 -5.67 -8.05
CA GLU A 294 20.74 -6.45 -7.70
C GLU A 294 21.14 -7.40 -8.85
N ALA A 295 20.17 -8.04 -9.51
CA ALA A 295 20.43 -8.92 -10.65
C ALA A 295 20.90 -8.18 -11.91
N MET A 296 20.32 -7.02 -12.22
CA MET A 296 20.77 -6.16 -13.32
C MET A 296 22.18 -5.62 -13.05
N PHE A 297 22.46 -5.23 -11.81
CA PHE A 297 23.81 -4.85 -11.40
C PHE A 297 24.80 -6.02 -11.57
N ALA A 298 24.40 -7.25 -11.24
CA ALA A 298 25.22 -8.45 -11.50
C ALA A 298 25.45 -8.68 -13.00
N ILE A 299 24.42 -8.51 -13.84
CA ILE A 299 24.55 -8.65 -15.30
C ILE A 299 25.59 -7.68 -15.85
N TYR A 300 25.53 -6.42 -15.41
CA TYR A 300 26.52 -5.40 -15.76
C TYR A 300 27.92 -5.77 -15.22
N GLN A 301 28.01 -6.04 -13.92
CA GLN A 301 29.26 -6.19 -13.18
C GLN A 301 30.08 -7.42 -13.59
N PHE A 302 29.41 -8.47 -14.08
CA PHE A 302 30.03 -9.74 -14.50
C PHE A 302 29.87 -10.03 -16.00
N ASP A 303 29.43 -9.05 -16.80
CA ASP A 303 29.21 -9.15 -18.25
C ASP A 303 28.41 -10.42 -18.64
N LEU A 304 27.27 -10.63 -17.99
CA LEU A 304 26.49 -11.86 -18.14
C LEU A 304 25.62 -11.89 -19.40
N LEU A 305 25.28 -10.73 -19.97
CA LEU A 305 24.33 -10.63 -21.08
C LEU A 305 24.78 -11.39 -22.34
N PRO A 306 26.06 -11.32 -22.79
CA PRO A 306 26.54 -12.11 -23.92
C PRO A 306 26.39 -13.63 -23.71
N ARG A 307 26.61 -14.08 -22.47
CA ARG A 307 26.43 -15.48 -22.09
C ARG A 307 24.95 -15.88 -22.11
N MET A 308 24.09 -15.06 -21.50
CA MET A 308 22.64 -15.25 -21.52
C MET A 308 22.07 -15.24 -22.94
N PHE A 309 22.68 -14.52 -23.89
CA PHE A 309 22.20 -14.51 -25.28
C PHE A 309 22.60 -15.75 -26.07
N SER A 310 23.80 -16.29 -25.80
CA SER A 310 24.40 -17.38 -26.56
C SER A 310 24.01 -18.77 -26.05
N GLU A 311 23.81 -18.94 -24.75
CA GLU A 311 23.48 -20.22 -24.14
C GLU A 311 21.98 -20.54 -24.30
N ASN A 312 21.63 -21.55 -25.11
CA ASN A 312 20.29 -22.15 -25.04
C ASN A 312 20.25 -23.11 -23.83
N LEU A 313 20.10 -22.59 -22.61
CA LEU A 313 19.91 -23.46 -21.45
C LEU A 313 18.55 -24.18 -21.57
N PRO A 314 18.46 -25.51 -21.30
CA PRO A 314 17.19 -26.21 -21.36
C PRO A 314 16.21 -25.68 -20.32
N LEU A 315 15.13 -25.03 -20.80
CA LEU A 315 14.11 -24.33 -20.01
C LEU A 315 13.37 -25.24 -18.99
N GLU A 316 13.40 -26.55 -19.18
CA GLU A 316 12.47 -27.48 -18.52
C GLU A 316 12.91 -28.01 -17.14
N ASN A 317 14.14 -27.72 -16.66
CA ASN A 317 14.63 -28.28 -15.38
C ASN A 317 15.41 -27.31 -14.47
N GLN A 318 15.42 -26.00 -14.75
CA GLN A 318 16.35 -25.07 -14.06
C GLN A 318 15.91 -24.51 -12.71
N GLU A 319 14.65 -24.62 -12.28
CA GLU A 319 14.33 -24.36 -10.85
C GLU A 319 15.06 -25.35 -9.91
N ARG A 320 15.60 -26.45 -10.45
CA ARG A 320 16.41 -27.45 -9.75
C ARG A 320 17.89 -27.50 -10.16
N SER A 321 18.37 -26.68 -11.10
CA SER A 321 19.79 -26.74 -11.47
C SER A 321 20.63 -26.00 -10.44
N GLU A 322 21.43 -26.72 -9.66
CA GLU A 322 22.34 -26.21 -8.61
C GLU A 322 23.46 -25.29 -9.12
N LYS A 323 23.53 -25.00 -10.43
CA LYS A 323 24.64 -24.24 -11.01
C LYS A 323 24.37 -22.74 -10.93
N GLU A 324 25.05 -22.08 -10.01
CA GLU A 324 25.07 -20.63 -9.86
C GLU A 324 25.53 -19.95 -11.18
N TYR A 325 24.90 -18.83 -11.55
CA TYR A 325 25.40 -17.96 -12.62
C TYR A 325 26.70 -17.28 -12.21
N VAL A 326 26.72 -16.81 -10.96
CA VAL A 326 27.82 -16.10 -10.33
C VAL A 326 28.06 -16.74 -8.98
N GLU A 327 29.33 -16.98 -8.64
CA GLU A 327 29.71 -17.57 -7.36
C GLU A 327 29.20 -16.73 -6.19
N THR A 328 28.67 -17.40 -5.16
CA THR A 328 28.15 -16.76 -3.94
C THR A 328 29.11 -15.71 -3.35
N LYS A 329 30.43 -15.95 -3.36
CA LYS A 329 31.44 -15.01 -2.81
C LYS A 329 31.54 -13.72 -3.64
N ASP A 330 31.44 -13.82 -4.95
CA ASP A 330 31.51 -12.67 -5.84
C ASP A 330 30.24 -11.83 -5.70
N LEU A 331 29.07 -12.47 -5.58
CA LEU A 331 27.81 -11.79 -5.28
C LEU A 331 27.83 -11.10 -3.91
N GLN A 332 28.39 -11.73 -2.87
CA GLN A 332 28.56 -11.08 -1.56
C GLN A 332 29.41 -9.81 -1.65
N THR A 333 30.46 -9.84 -2.47
CA THR A 333 31.36 -8.70 -2.68
C THR A 333 30.70 -7.61 -3.52
N MET A 334 29.91 -7.99 -4.53
CA MET A 334 29.07 -7.09 -5.30
C MET A 334 28.02 -6.41 -4.42
N LEU A 335 27.30 -7.16 -3.58
CA LEU A 335 26.35 -6.63 -2.61
C LEU A 335 27.02 -5.61 -1.69
N LEU A 336 28.27 -5.83 -1.29
CA LEU A 336 29.00 -4.86 -0.48
C LEU A 336 29.19 -3.50 -1.18
N LYS A 337 29.25 -3.46 -2.53
CA LYS A 337 29.24 -2.19 -3.28
C LYS A 337 27.89 -1.49 -3.15
N LEU A 338 26.79 -2.22 -3.39
CA LEU A 338 25.44 -1.68 -3.30
C LEU A 338 25.15 -1.13 -1.89
N GLU A 339 25.52 -1.88 -0.85
CA GLU A 339 25.32 -1.48 0.54
C GLU A 339 26.21 -0.30 0.97
N LEU A 340 27.35 -0.10 0.31
CA LEU A 340 28.16 1.11 0.51
C LEU A 340 27.41 2.36 0.03
N PHE A 341 26.62 2.25 -1.03
CA PHE A 341 25.89 3.36 -1.64
C PHE A 341 24.49 3.57 -1.05
N TYR A 342 23.88 2.50 -0.52
CA TYR A 342 22.50 2.49 -0.02
C TYR A 342 22.19 3.64 0.95
N PHE A 343 22.90 3.74 2.06
CA PHE A 343 22.57 4.76 3.07
C PHE A 343 22.80 6.21 2.62
N PRO A 344 23.91 6.55 1.92
CA PRO A 344 24.03 7.86 1.29
C PRO A 344 22.93 8.17 0.28
N ALA A 345 22.54 7.20 -0.56
CA ALA A 345 21.49 7.36 -1.56
C ALA A 345 20.12 7.60 -0.91
N GLU A 346 19.72 6.78 0.07
CA GLU A 346 18.46 6.97 0.82
C GLU A 346 18.38 8.36 1.48
N HIS A 347 19.48 8.83 2.07
CA HIS A 347 19.51 10.17 2.66
C HIS A 347 19.37 11.27 1.59
N PHE A 348 20.02 11.09 0.44
CA PHE A 348 19.90 12.01 -0.68
C PHE A 348 18.47 12.04 -1.22
N PHE A 349 17.81 10.90 -1.41
CA PHE A 349 16.42 10.83 -1.86
C PHE A 349 15.48 11.56 -0.90
N SER A 350 15.56 11.30 0.40
CA SER A 350 14.73 12.01 1.38
C SER A 350 15.02 13.52 1.45
N GLU A 351 16.27 13.96 1.23
CA GLU A 351 16.57 15.40 1.10
C GLU A 351 15.94 15.99 -0.17
N GLN A 352 15.92 15.25 -1.29
CA GLN A 352 15.30 15.71 -2.53
C GLN A 352 13.77 15.75 -2.45
N GLU A 353 13.14 14.75 -1.85
CA GLU A 353 11.69 14.73 -1.59
C GLU A 353 11.28 15.94 -0.77
N ALA A 354 11.97 16.21 0.36
CA ALA A 354 11.66 17.37 1.19
C ALA A 354 11.86 18.71 0.46
N ILE A 355 12.79 18.79 -0.51
CA ILE A 355 12.95 19.97 -1.37
C ILE A 355 11.78 20.08 -2.33
N ILE A 356 11.37 18.98 -2.95
CA ILE A 356 10.26 18.92 -3.90
C ILE A 356 8.95 19.29 -3.21
N ASP A 357 8.66 18.74 -2.03
CA ASP A 357 7.47 19.05 -1.24
C ASP A 357 7.42 20.52 -0.79
N ALA A 358 8.58 21.17 -0.69
CA ALA A 358 8.69 22.58 -0.36
C ALA A 358 8.64 23.51 -1.59
N LYS A 359 8.61 22.96 -2.82
CA LYS A 359 8.50 23.77 -4.05
C LYS A 359 7.12 24.39 -4.17
N ASP A 360 7.08 25.55 -4.81
CA ASP A 360 5.84 26.24 -5.15
C ASP A 360 5.43 25.82 -6.57
N PRO A 361 4.35 25.03 -6.74
CA PRO A 361 3.92 24.53 -8.05
C PRO A 361 3.62 25.65 -9.05
N SER A 362 3.31 26.87 -8.57
CA SER A 362 3.01 28.03 -9.41
C SER A 362 4.25 28.69 -10.03
N LYS A 363 5.46 28.27 -9.63
CA LYS A 363 6.74 28.89 -10.04
C LYS A 363 7.68 27.95 -10.80
N ASP A 364 7.52 26.64 -10.68
CA ASP A 364 8.44 25.67 -11.26
C ASP A 364 7.80 24.95 -12.45
N GLU A 365 8.35 25.15 -13.67
CA GLU A 365 7.89 24.46 -14.88
C GLU A 365 8.28 22.97 -14.82
N LEU A 366 7.27 22.09 -14.81
CA LEU A 366 7.45 20.65 -14.99
C LEU A 366 7.69 20.30 -16.47
N SER A 367 8.50 19.29 -16.73
CA SER A 367 8.67 18.75 -18.08
C SER A 367 7.43 17.96 -18.53
N GLN A 368 7.25 17.82 -19.85
CA GLN A 368 6.14 17.04 -20.42
C GLN A 368 6.10 15.60 -19.91
N GLU A 369 7.28 14.99 -19.68
CA GLU A 369 7.37 13.63 -19.15
C GLU A 369 6.99 13.55 -17.66
N GLU A 370 7.31 14.57 -16.87
CA GLU A 370 6.88 14.67 -15.47
C GLU A 370 5.37 14.89 -15.35
N ILE A 371 4.80 15.69 -16.26
CA ILE A 371 3.35 15.92 -16.36
C ILE A 371 2.63 14.63 -16.77
N GLU A 372 3.06 13.98 -17.85
CA GLU A 372 2.43 12.75 -18.36
C GLU A 372 2.67 11.55 -17.43
N GLY A 373 3.80 11.52 -16.73
CA GLY A 373 4.19 10.43 -15.84
C GLY A 373 3.72 10.58 -14.39
N GLY A 374 3.29 11.77 -13.97
CA GLY A 374 2.85 12.00 -12.59
C GLY A 374 3.97 11.86 -11.54
N PHE A 375 5.19 12.27 -11.88
CA PHE A 375 6.34 12.25 -10.97
C PHE A 375 7.28 13.42 -11.27
N ILE A 376 8.08 13.83 -10.28
CA ILE A 376 9.14 14.86 -10.46
C ILE A 376 10.50 14.16 -10.53
N ARG A 377 11.29 14.47 -11.56
CA ARG A 377 12.66 13.97 -11.72
C ARG A 377 13.65 14.95 -11.13
N PHE A 378 14.63 14.41 -10.42
CA PHE A 378 15.79 15.15 -9.96
C PHE A 378 17.07 14.53 -10.49
N SER A 379 18.09 15.36 -10.69
CA SER A 379 19.40 14.91 -11.17
C SER A 379 20.20 14.26 -10.04
N TYR A 380 20.77 13.09 -10.32
CA TYR A 380 21.69 12.42 -9.41
C TYR A 380 23.14 12.94 -9.52
N GLU A 381 23.44 13.78 -10.50
CA GLU A 381 24.80 14.27 -10.79
C GLU A 381 25.48 14.92 -9.57
N PRO A 382 24.82 15.80 -8.79
CA PRO A 382 25.45 16.39 -7.61
C PRO A 382 25.88 15.34 -6.57
N PHE A 383 25.05 14.31 -6.37
CA PHE A 383 25.33 13.20 -5.46
C PHE A 383 26.49 12.33 -5.98
N ILE A 384 26.51 12.03 -7.28
CA ILE A 384 27.58 11.27 -7.93
C ILE A 384 28.93 11.99 -7.74
N GLU A 385 28.98 13.29 -8.00
CA GLU A 385 30.21 14.09 -7.82
C GLU A 385 30.68 14.14 -6.37
N GLU A 386 29.76 14.25 -5.41
CA GLU A 386 30.09 14.23 -3.99
C GLU A 386 30.69 12.87 -3.56
N MET A 387 30.07 11.78 -4.01
CA MET A 387 30.54 10.41 -3.75
C MET A 387 31.89 10.14 -4.41
N LYS A 388 32.11 10.57 -5.65
CA LYS A 388 33.41 10.49 -6.35
C LYS A 388 34.48 11.21 -5.55
N LYS A 389 34.22 12.46 -5.13
CA LYS A 389 35.17 13.25 -4.35
C LYS A 389 35.50 12.58 -3.01
N ALA A 390 34.53 11.96 -2.36
CA ALA A 390 34.72 11.33 -1.06
C ALA A 390 35.46 9.98 -1.17
N TYR A 391 35.11 9.14 -2.15
CA TYR A 391 35.41 7.71 -2.12
C TYR A 391 36.24 7.17 -3.30
N LYS A 392 36.46 7.91 -4.39
CA LYS A 392 37.06 7.37 -5.63
C LYS A 392 38.31 6.50 -5.40
N THR A 393 39.35 7.05 -4.78
CA THR A 393 40.60 6.30 -4.52
C THR A 393 40.40 5.11 -3.57
N PRO A 394 39.86 5.27 -2.34
CA PRO A 394 39.72 4.12 -1.43
C PRO A 394 38.73 3.07 -1.93
N TYR A 395 37.75 3.44 -2.76
CA TYR A 395 36.82 2.52 -3.43
C TYR A 395 37.57 1.60 -4.40
N THR A 396 38.27 2.18 -5.38
CA THR A 396 39.02 1.42 -6.37
C THR A 396 40.11 0.57 -5.70
N ASP A 397 40.82 1.10 -4.70
CA ASP A 397 41.87 0.36 -3.98
C ASP A 397 41.34 -0.87 -3.23
N PHE A 398 40.10 -0.82 -2.74
CA PHE A 398 39.46 -1.91 -2.02
C PHE A 398 38.87 -2.93 -2.99
N PHE A 399 37.97 -2.50 -3.89
CA PHE A 399 37.22 -3.42 -4.74
C PHE A 399 38.06 -4.04 -5.86
N SER A 400 39.12 -3.40 -6.34
CA SER A 400 40.06 -4.02 -7.29
C SER A 400 40.90 -5.13 -6.68
N LYS A 401 40.93 -5.26 -5.35
CA LYS A 401 41.54 -6.42 -4.67
C LYS A 401 40.54 -7.56 -4.49
N GLU A 402 39.30 -7.22 -4.15
CA GLU A 402 38.25 -8.22 -3.89
C GLU A 402 37.62 -8.78 -5.19
N LEU A 403 37.48 -7.94 -6.24
CA LEU A 403 36.96 -8.28 -7.57
C LEU A 403 37.92 -7.77 -8.67
N PRO A 404 39.10 -8.40 -8.86
CA PRO A 404 40.17 -7.87 -9.71
C PRO A 404 39.85 -7.83 -11.21
N ASN A 405 38.88 -8.61 -11.67
CA ASN A 405 38.51 -8.72 -13.09
C ASN A 405 37.38 -7.77 -13.50
N ASN A 406 36.90 -6.94 -12.57
CA ASN A 406 35.72 -6.09 -12.78
C ASN A 406 36.15 -4.62 -12.90
N PRO A 407 35.37 -3.76 -13.62
CA PRO A 407 35.78 -2.39 -13.91
C PRO A 407 35.98 -1.50 -12.68
N ASN A 408 35.31 -1.79 -11.54
CA ASN A 408 35.46 -1.12 -10.23
C ASN A 408 35.58 0.40 -10.30
N ASP A 409 34.73 1.01 -11.12
CA ASP A 409 34.63 2.45 -11.27
C ASP A 409 33.44 2.96 -10.47
N ILE A 410 33.71 3.84 -9.50
CA ILE A 410 32.67 4.33 -8.58
C ILE A 410 31.54 5.05 -9.31
N GLU A 411 31.85 5.83 -10.34
CA GLU A 411 30.86 6.62 -11.08
C GLU A 411 29.89 5.74 -11.84
N THR A 412 30.43 4.77 -12.57
CA THR A 412 29.61 3.82 -13.31
C THR A 412 28.81 2.91 -12.37
N ASP A 413 29.44 2.42 -11.31
CA ASP A 413 28.76 1.58 -10.31
C ASP A 413 27.64 2.37 -9.58
N LEU A 414 27.84 3.65 -9.27
CA LEU A 414 26.80 4.50 -8.66
C LEU A 414 25.63 4.72 -9.61
N ASN A 415 25.90 5.05 -10.88
CA ASN A 415 24.85 5.27 -11.88
C ASN A 415 23.95 4.04 -12.05
N GLN A 416 24.55 2.85 -12.14
CA GLN A 416 23.82 1.59 -12.22
C GLN A 416 23.01 1.32 -10.94
N CYS A 417 23.59 1.62 -9.78
CA CYS A 417 22.92 1.44 -8.49
C CYS A 417 21.70 2.37 -8.33
N LEU A 418 21.81 3.62 -8.76
CA LEU A 418 20.77 4.64 -8.57
C LEU A 418 19.58 4.49 -9.51
N GLN A 419 19.75 3.80 -10.65
CA GLN A 419 18.72 3.66 -11.68
C GLN A 419 17.37 3.17 -11.13
N LEU A 420 17.39 2.20 -10.22
CA LEU A 420 16.19 1.60 -9.62
C LEU A 420 15.98 1.97 -8.16
N GLN A 421 17.01 2.44 -7.45
CA GLN A 421 16.91 2.71 -6.01
C GLN A 421 15.87 3.78 -5.67
N ASN A 422 15.74 4.83 -6.48
CA ASN A 422 14.70 5.84 -6.27
C ASN A 422 13.29 5.24 -6.40
N ALA A 423 13.04 4.45 -7.45
CA ALA A 423 11.76 3.78 -7.62
C ALA A 423 11.45 2.80 -6.46
N ILE A 424 12.46 2.09 -5.95
CA ILE A 424 12.32 1.22 -4.78
C ILE A 424 11.99 2.04 -3.52
N HIS A 425 12.62 3.21 -3.36
CA HIS A 425 12.36 4.15 -2.26
C HIS A 425 10.91 4.65 -2.31
N CYS A 426 10.47 5.20 -3.45
CA CYS A 426 9.10 5.68 -3.65
C CYS A 426 8.08 4.55 -3.43
N ALA A 427 8.30 3.35 -3.95
CA ALA A 427 7.38 2.22 -3.73
C ALA A 427 7.22 1.85 -2.24
N LYS A 428 8.28 1.99 -1.43
CA LYS A 428 8.19 1.75 0.02
C LYS A 428 7.36 2.84 0.71
N ILE A 429 7.52 4.09 0.28
CA ILE A 429 6.73 5.24 0.77
C ILE A 429 5.26 5.06 0.38
N SER A 430 4.94 4.86 -0.90
CA SER A 430 3.55 4.71 -1.38
C SER A 430 2.82 3.58 -0.65
N LYS A 431 3.51 2.49 -0.32
CA LYS A 431 2.94 1.42 0.50
C LYS A 431 2.57 1.91 1.90
N ASP A 432 3.46 2.63 2.59
CA ASP A 432 3.18 3.18 3.93
C ASP A 432 2.02 4.20 3.85
N GLU A 433 1.97 5.05 2.84
CA GLU A 433 0.88 6.01 2.60
C GLU A 433 -0.48 5.33 2.40
N LEU A 434 -0.55 4.26 1.60
CA LEU A 434 -1.79 3.50 1.39
C LEU A 434 -2.28 2.83 2.69
N ILE A 435 -1.36 2.37 3.55
CA ILE A 435 -1.72 1.84 4.87
C ILE A 435 -2.29 2.98 5.72
N SER A 436 -1.68 4.17 5.71
CA SER A 436 -2.16 5.35 6.44
C SER A 436 -3.59 5.75 6.07
N ILE A 437 -3.92 5.82 4.78
CA ILE A 437 -5.32 6.07 4.31
C ILE A 437 -6.27 4.99 4.84
N THR A 438 -5.81 3.75 4.78
CA THR A 438 -6.60 2.60 5.20
C THR A 438 -6.90 2.66 6.71
N LEU A 439 -5.96 3.14 7.53
CA LEU A 439 -6.18 3.39 8.96
C LEU A 439 -7.24 4.48 9.19
N LEU A 440 -7.18 5.61 8.47
CA LEU A 440 -8.14 6.73 8.63
C LEU A 440 -9.58 6.36 8.27
N THR A 441 -9.75 5.62 7.18
CA THR A 441 -11.07 5.26 6.65
C THR A 441 -11.79 4.22 7.51
N SER A 442 -11.05 3.47 8.32
CA SER A 442 -11.55 2.33 9.09
C SER A 442 -12.29 2.69 10.38
N GLU A 443 -12.17 3.92 10.88
CA GLU A 443 -12.84 4.40 12.10
C GLU A 443 -14.35 4.64 11.92
N LYS A 444 -14.85 4.59 10.69
CA LYS A 444 -16.22 5.01 10.30
C LYS A 444 -17.18 3.87 9.98
N GLU A 445 -16.75 2.61 10.01
CA GLU A 445 -17.64 1.48 9.69
C GLU A 445 -18.61 1.18 10.84
N ASP A 446 -19.91 1.03 10.53
CA ASP A 446 -20.97 0.58 11.47
C ASP A 446 -20.67 -0.79 12.12
N SER A 447 -19.69 -1.52 11.56
CA SER A 447 -19.11 -2.73 12.12
C SER A 447 -17.64 -2.45 12.43
N PRO A 448 -17.14 -2.79 13.63
CA PRO A 448 -15.74 -2.60 13.96
C PRO A 448 -14.86 -3.37 12.96
N SER A 449 -14.08 -2.63 12.19
CA SER A 449 -13.09 -3.18 11.28
C SER A 449 -11.94 -3.80 12.09
N ASN A 450 -11.50 -5.00 11.72
CA ASN A 450 -10.33 -5.62 12.35
C ASN A 450 -9.07 -5.11 11.65
N ILE A 451 -8.63 -3.94 12.07
CA ILE A 451 -7.44 -3.25 11.59
C ILE A 451 -6.61 -2.81 12.79
N GLY A 452 -5.29 -2.84 12.65
CA GLY A 452 -4.43 -2.36 13.73
C GLY A 452 -3.02 -2.91 13.71
N ILE A 453 -2.32 -2.65 14.80
CA ILE A 453 -0.97 -3.15 15.04
C ILE A 453 -0.98 -4.62 15.48
N ILE A 454 -0.07 -5.40 14.92
CA ILE A 454 0.29 -6.75 15.39
C ILE A 454 1.31 -6.60 16.51
N LEU A 455 1.03 -7.21 17.65
CA LEU A 455 1.94 -7.24 18.80
C LEU A 455 2.46 -8.66 18.99
N ASP A 456 3.77 -8.79 19.13
CA ASP A 456 4.43 -10.08 19.35
C ASP A 456 4.70 -10.35 20.85
N ASP A 457 5.04 -9.30 21.62
CA ASP A 457 5.44 -9.42 23.03
C ASP A 457 4.56 -8.57 23.96
N ILE A 458 3.43 -9.14 24.38
CA ILE A 458 2.54 -8.52 25.39
C ILE A 458 2.92 -9.03 26.79
N SER A 459 2.94 -8.14 27.77
CA SER A 459 3.18 -8.45 29.18
C SER A 459 2.18 -9.48 29.73
N GLU A 460 2.60 -10.29 30.70
CA GLU A 460 1.74 -11.33 31.30
C GLU A 460 0.43 -10.77 31.88
N ASP A 461 0.46 -9.54 32.40
CA ASP A 461 -0.72 -8.87 32.95
C ASP A 461 -1.63 -8.22 31.88
N GLY A 462 -1.18 -8.20 30.63
CA GLY A 462 -1.91 -7.70 29.46
C GLY A 462 -1.97 -6.17 29.34
N THR A 463 -1.14 -5.44 30.08
CA THR A 463 -1.22 -3.96 30.20
C THR A 463 -0.18 -3.21 29.37
N TYR A 464 0.83 -3.90 28.85
CA TYR A 464 1.97 -3.32 28.13
C TYR A 464 2.42 -4.26 27.00
N ALA A 465 2.99 -3.69 25.93
CA ALA A 465 3.74 -4.45 24.93
C ALA A 465 5.01 -3.69 24.53
N ASP A 466 6.09 -4.42 24.28
CA ASP A 466 7.29 -3.82 23.69
C ASP A 466 7.07 -3.64 22.19
N ILE A 467 7.34 -2.43 21.69
CA ILE A 467 7.03 -2.06 20.30
C ILE A 467 8.36 -1.86 19.54
N PRO A 468 8.71 -2.74 18.59
CA PRO A 468 9.94 -2.62 17.81
C PRO A 468 9.94 -1.40 16.88
N ILE A 469 11.09 -1.11 16.25
CA ILE A 469 11.25 -0.02 15.28
C ILE A 469 10.34 -0.21 14.06
N PHE A 470 10.16 -1.46 13.62
CA PHE A 470 9.22 -1.82 12.55
C PHE A 470 8.11 -2.67 13.15
N VAL A 471 6.88 -2.24 12.96
CA VAL A 471 5.68 -2.91 13.48
C VAL A 471 4.87 -3.51 12.34
N GLY A 472 4.21 -4.64 12.59
CA GLY A 472 3.23 -5.16 11.64
C GLY A 472 1.92 -4.38 11.75
N ILE A 473 1.40 -3.86 10.65
CA ILE A 473 0.02 -3.38 10.53
C ILE A 473 -0.77 -4.40 9.74
N ALA A 474 -1.97 -4.71 10.22
CA ALA A 474 -2.86 -5.64 9.55
C ALA A 474 -4.28 -5.13 9.39
N LYS A 475 -4.94 -5.59 8.33
CA LYS A 475 -6.36 -5.31 8.04
C LYS A 475 -7.05 -6.50 7.39
N ASP A 476 -8.26 -6.75 7.86
CA ASP A 476 -9.21 -7.63 7.20
C ASP A 476 -10.00 -6.88 6.13
N SER A 477 -9.67 -7.09 4.84
CA SER A 477 -10.16 -6.26 3.71
C SER A 477 -11.00 -6.99 2.65
N HIS A 478 -11.86 -7.94 3.04
CA HIS A 478 -12.64 -8.75 2.09
C HIS A 478 -11.82 -9.41 0.95
N THR A 479 -10.57 -9.75 1.25
CA THR A 479 -9.62 -10.39 0.33
C THR A 479 -9.26 -11.79 0.80
N THR A 480 -8.62 -12.59 -0.05
CA THR A 480 -8.24 -13.98 0.25
C THR A 480 -7.23 -14.15 1.38
N ALA A 481 -6.66 -13.04 1.88
CA ALA A 481 -5.77 -12.96 3.02
C ALA A 481 -5.90 -11.54 3.63
N PRO A 482 -5.55 -11.34 4.91
CA PRO A 482 -5.46 -10.01 5.48
C PRO A 482 -4.27 -9.26 4.89
N LEU A 483 -4.40 -7.95 4.75
CA LEU A 483 -3.25 -7.07 4.55
C LEU A 483 -2.36 -7.22 5.79
N ARG A 484 -1.06 -7.47 5.61
CA ARG A 484 -0.08 -7.60 6.70
C ARG A 484 1.25 -7.04 6.24
N LEU A 485 1.57 -5.82 6.65
CA LEU A 485 2.72 -5.08 6.15
C LEU A 485 3.50 -4.44 7.31
N HIS A 486 4.81 -4.35 7.15
CA HIS A 486 5.65 -3.66 8.13
C HIS A 486 5.56 -2.15 7.91
N PHE A 487 5.55 -1.40 8.99
CA PHE A 487 5.51 0.06 9.04
C PHE A 487 6.52 0.55 10.08
N ARG A 488 7.24 1.63 9.80
CA ARG A 488 8.12 2.27 10.78
C ARG A 488 7.32 2.91 11.93
N ARG A 489 7.63 2.53 13.16
CA ARG A 489 6.90 2.98 14.36
C ARG A 489 6.90 4.50 14.52
N ASP A 490 8.02 5.17 14.25
CA ASP A 490 8.13 6.62 14.36
C ASP A 490 7.25 7.34 13.33
N VAL A 491 7.32 6.94 12.06
CA VAL A 491 6.48 7.48 10.99
C VAL A 491 4.99 7.27 11.29
N LEU A 492 4.61 6.08 11.78
CA LEU A 492 3.24 5.77 12.20
C LEU A 492 2.78 6.65 13.36
N ALA A 493 3.63 6.84 14.37
CA ALA A 493 3.31 7.64 15.54
C ALA A 493 3.09 9.12 15.18
N ASP A 494 3.95 9.66 14.33
CA ASP A 494 3.85 11.04 13.83
C ASP A 494 2.57 11.22 13.00
N PHE A 495 2.26 10.25 12.13
CA PHE A 495 1.02 10.24 11.36
C PHE A 495 -0.23 10.22 12.25
N LEU A 496 -0.30 9.31 13.22
CA LEU A 496 -1.45 9.19 14.13
C LEU A 496 -1.63 10.48 14.95
N GLU A 497 -0.54 11.06 15.45
CA GLU A 497 -0.57 12.29 16.23
C GLU A 497 -1.12 13.46 15.41
N SER A 498 -0.68 13.60 14.16
CA SER A 498 -1.17 14.64 13.24
C SER A 498 -2.65 14.49 12.87
N TYR A 499 -3.12 13.25 12.66
CA TYR A 499 -4.49 13.01 12.16
C TYR A 499 -5.54 12.74 13.25
N THR A 500 -5.14 12.23 14.41
CA THR A 500 -6.08 11.86 15.50
C THR A 500 -5.85 12.68 16.77
N GLY A 501 -4.79 13.49 16.82
CA GLY A 501 -4.38 14.24 18.01
C GLY A 501 -3.80 13.37 19.13
N ASN A 502 -3.56 12.08 18.87
CA ASN A 502 -3.00 11.12 19.82
C ASN A 502 -2.28 9.98 19.08
N THR A 503 -1.67 9.05 19.82
CA THR A 503 -0.89 7.93 19.28
C THR A 503 -1.54 6.57 19.54
N MET A 504 -2.86 6.56 19.75
CA MET A 504 -3.61 5.32 19.99
C MET A 504 -3.90 4.61 18.68
N LEU A 505 -3.62 3.31 18.65
CA LEU A 505 -3.97 2.45 17.53
C LEU A 505 -4.62 1.17 18.05
N GLN A 506 -5.62 0.67 17.32
CA GLN A 506 -6.24 -0.62 17.62
C GLN A 506 -5.21 -1.75 17.53
N ILE A 507 -5.33 -2.75 18.41
CA ILE A 507 -4.56 -4.00 18.35
C ILE A 507 -5.31 -4.96 17.41
N TYR A 508 -4.64 -5.37 16.33
CA TYR A 508 -5.19 -6.34 15.38
C TYR A 508 -5.37 -7.70 16.05
N LYS A 509 -6.52 -8.36 15.80
CA LYS A 509 -6.82 -9.68 16.37
C LYS A 509 -6.72 -10.78 15.31
N GLY A 510 -6.20 -11.94 15.73
CA GLY A 510 -6.12 -13.13 14.87
C GLY A 510 -4.84 -13.22 14.03
N SER A 511 -3.78 -12.50 14.39
CA SER A 511 -2.44 -12.69 13.81
C SER A 511 -1.99 -14.15 13.91
N GLU A 512 -2.23 -14.79 15.06
CA GLU A 512 -1.93 -16.19 15.34
C GLU A 512 -2.71 -17.18 14.46
N ASP A 513 -3.84 -16.77 13.88
CA ASP A 513 -4.68 -17.64 13.03
C ASP A 513 -3.96 -18.00 11.71
N PHE A 514 -2.92 -17.25 11.35
CA PHE A 514 -2.10 -17.44 10.17
C PHE A 514 -0.81 -18.20 10.50
N THR A 515 -0.95 -19.28 11.26
CA THR A 515 0.15 -20.19 11.63
C THR A 515 -0.16 -21.59 11.10
N SER A 516 0.82 -22.22 10.47
CA SER A 516 0.71 -23.59 9.98
C SER A 516 0.69 -24.61 11.14
N PRO A 517 0.26 -25.87 10.90
CA PRO A 517 0.19 -26.91 11.93
C PRO A 517 1.51 -27.19 12.68
N ASN A 518 2.65 -26.83 12.10
CA ASN A 518 3.97 -27.02 12.73
C ASN A 518 4.44 -25.77 13.52
N GLY A 519 3.57 -24.77 13.71
CA GLY A 519 3.87 -23.55 14.45
C GLY A 519 4.58 -22.46 13.64
N LYS A 520 4.83 -22.65 12.34
CA LYS A 520 5.44 -21.61 11.50
C LYS A 520 4.39 -20.63 10.98
N ALA A 521 4.70 -19.34 11.03
CA ALA A 521 3.89 -18.29 10.42
C ALA A 521 3.70 -18.56 8.90
N LEU A 522 2.48 -18.38 8.43
CA LEU A 522 2.13 -18.47 7.01
C LEU A 522 2.42 -17.13 6.34
N SER A 523 3.28 -17.16 5.32
CA SER A 523 3.41 -16.03 4.41
C SER A 523 2.13 -15.87 3.57
N THR A 524 1.95 -14.70 2.97
CA THR A 524 0.89 -14.45 1.98
C THR A 524 1.54 -14.35 0.60
N PRO A 525 1.68 -15.45 -0.18
CA PRO A 525 2.34 -15.37 -1.49
C PRO A 525 1.54 -14.53 -2.48
N VAL A 526 0.21 -14.62 -2.41
CA VAL A 526 -0.76 -13.93 -3.28
C VAL A 526 -1.91 -13.42 -2.41
N MET A 527 -2.39 -12.22 -2.69
CA MET A 527 -3.62 -11.64 -2.11
C MET A 527 -4.54 -11.24 -3.26
N LEU A 528 -5.79 -11.71 -3.23
CA LEU A 528 -6.76 -11.54 -4.32
C LEU A 528 -8.09 -11.05 -3.77
N PRO A 529 -8.91 -10.38 -4.59
CA PRO A 529 -10.33 -10.31 -4.31
C PRO A 529 -10.93 -11.74 -4.37
N PHE A 530 -11.96 -12.00 -3.57
CA PHE A 530 -12.60 -13.30 -3.59
C PHE A 530 -13.28 -13.56 -4.95
N THR A 531 -13.00 -14.73 -5.53
CA THR A 531 -13.79 -15.26 -6.65
C THR A 531 -14.98 -16.07 -6.13
N LYS A 532 -16.06 -16.14 -6.91
CA LYS A 532 -17.23 -17.00 -6.58
C LYS A 532 -16.85 -18.46 -6.30
N LYS A 533 -15.80 -18.97 -6.97
CA LYS A 533 -15.24 -20.31 -6.77
C LYS A 533 -14.63 -20.43 -5.36
N MET A 534 -13.78 -19.47 -4.96
CA MET A 534 -13.16 -19.40 -3.65
C MET A 534 -14.20 -19.26 -2.53
N GLU A 535 -15.16 -18.36 -2.69
CA GLU A 535 -16.23 -18.15 -1.71
C GLU A 535 -17.01 -19.44 -1.42
N LYS A 536 -17.39 -20.16 -2.48
CA LYS A 536 -18.12 -21.42 -2.41
C LYS A 536 -17.28 -22.51 -1.74
N TYR A 537 -15.99 -22.56 -2.03
CA TYR A 537 -15.06 -23.51 -1.42
C TYR A 537 -14.96 -23.28 0.08
N ILE A 538 -14.63 -22.05 0.52
CA ILE A 538 -14.50 -21.69 1.94
C ILE A 538 -15.79 -21.95 2.71
N LYS A 539 -16.94 -21.58 2.16
CA LYS A 539 -18.25 -21.85 2.77
C LYS A 539 -18.50 -23.34 2.99
N THR A 540 -18.01 -24.18 2.09
CA THR A 540 -18.17 -25.64 2.17
C THR A 540 -17.17 -26.27 3.13
N ALA A 541 -15.92 -25.81 3.10
CA ALA A 541 -14.86 -26.26 3.99
C ALA A 541 -15.19 -25.95 5.45
N ASP A 542 -15.57 -24.70 5.76
CA ASP A 542 -15.90 -24.24 7.12
C ASP A 542 -17.07 -25.04 7.74
N LYS A 543 -18.10 -25.35 6.94
CA LYS A 543 -19.24 -26.20 7.35
C LYS A 543 -18.87 -27.65 7.61
N LYS A 544 -17.82 -28.17 6.95
CA LYS A 544 -17.33 -29.54 7.17
C LYS A 544 -16.44 -29.57 8.43
N ASP A 545 -15.59 -28.57 8.60
CA ASP A 545 -14.63 -28.49 9.70
C ASP A 545 -15.31 -28.26 11.06
N SER A 546 -16.37 -27.43 11.08
CA SER A 546 -17.23 -27.26 12.27
C SER A 546 -17.88 -28.57 12.78
N LYS A 547 -17.94 -29.62 11.96
CA LYS A 547 -18.42 -30.95 12.34
C LYS A 547 -17.31 -31.90 12.81
N ILE A 548 -16.04 -31.57 12.56
CA ILE A 548 -14.87 -32.43 12.82
C ILE A 548 -13.83 -31.57 13.57
N ARG A 549 -14.00 -31.42 14.89
CA ARG A 549 -13.20 -30.54 15.78
C ARG A 549 -11.74 -30.98 16.01
N THR A 550 -11.11 -31.66 15.05
CA THR A 550 -9.76 -32.22 15.18
C THR A 550 -8.80 -31.76 14.08
N ASN A 551 -9.22 -30.83 13.22
CA ASN A 551 -8.38 -30.34 12.15
C ASN A 551 -7.44 -29.23 12.65
N ASN A 552 -6.15 -29.33 12.34
CA ASN A 552 -5.13 -28.40 12.83
C ASN A 552 -5.26 -26.96 12.29
N ASN A 553 -6.18 -26.71 11.34
CA ASN A 553 -6.31 -25.45 10.61
C ASN A 553 -7.63 -24.69 10.86
N ALA A 554 -8.42 -25.09 11.87
CA ALA A 554 -9.75 -24.54 12.10
C ALA A 554 -9.76 -23.02 12.34
N LYS A 555 -8.74 -22.48 13.02
CA LYS A 555 -8.58 -21.03 13.25
C LYS A 555 -8.40 -20.27 11.94
N TYR A 556 -7.44 -20.71 11.12
CA TYR A 556 -7.19 -20.15 9.79
C TYR A 556 -8.46 -20.17 8.93
N LEU A 557 -9.13 -21.32 8.82
CA LEU A 557 -10.32 -21.45 7.98
C LEU A 557 -11.47 -20.56 8.47
N SER A 558 -11.69 -20.48 9.78
CA SER A 558 -12.68 -19.57 10.36
C SER A 558 -12.34 -18.10 10.08
N HIS A 559 -11.05 -17.73 10.10
CA HIS A 559 -10.60 -16.38 9.81
C HIS A 559 -10.74 -16.03 8.32
N ILE A 560 -10.39 -16.94 7.40
CA ILE A 560 -10.63 -16.75 5.96
C ILE A 560 -12.13 -16.63 5.66
N ASN A 561 -12.98 -17.37 6.39
CA ASN A 561 -14.44 -17.26 6.28
C ASN A 561 -14.99 -15.93 6.82
N PHE A 562 -14.29 -15.31 7.78
CA PHE A 562 -14.54 -13.97 8.30
C PHE A 562 -14.14 -12.89 7.30
N LEU A 563 -12.98 -13.02 6.65
CA LEU A 563 -12.60 -12.15 5.52
C LEU A 563 -13.67 -12.17 4.42
N ARG A 564 -14.17 -13.37 4.07
CA ARG A 564 -15.23 -13.54 3.06
C ARG A 564 -16.61 -13.05 3.52
N ASP A 565 -16.86 -12.93 4.82
CA ASP A 565 -18.15 -12.49 5.34
C ASP A 565 -17.92 -11.95 6.76
N PRO A 566 -17.83 -10.63 6.94
CA PRO A 566 -17.55 -10.01 8.25
C PRO A 566 -18.56 -10.39 9.34
N LYS A 567 -19.73 -10.94 8.98
CA LYS A 567 -20.71 -11.45 9.96
C LYS A 567 -20.30 -12.79 10.57
N ARG A 568 -19.23 -13.44 10.06
CA ARG A 568 -18.72 -14.75 10.48
C ARG A 568 -17.52 -14.64 11.41
N ILE A 569 -17.64 -13.81 12.44
CA ILE A 569 -16.57 -13.59 13.44
C ILE A 569 -16.09 -14.93 14.02
N PRO A 570 -14.77 -15.22 13.98
CA PRO A 570 -14.22 -16.44 14.53
C PRO A 570 -14.56 -16.59 16.02
N PRO A 571 -14.91 -17.79 16.52
CA PRO A 571 -15.39 -17.96 17.89
C PRO A 571 -14.44 -17.43 18.98
N HIS A 572 -13.12 -17.52 18.77
CA HIS A 572 -12.10 -17.04 19.70
C HIS A 572 -11.88 -15.52 19.66
N LEU A 573 -12.40 -14.83 18.63
CA LEU A 573 -12.33 -13.37 18.52
C LEU A 573 -13.59 -12.67 19.05
N LYS A 574 -14.64 -13.44 19.35
CA LYS A 574 -15.91 -12.93 19.89
C LYS A 574 -15.76 -12.46 21.33
N THR A 575 -16.35 -11.31 21.62
CA THR A 575 -16.54 -10.76 22.96
C THR A 575 -18.04 -10.72 23.24
N SER A 576 -18.52 -11.43 24.27
CA SER A 576 -19.94 -11.38 24.61
C SER A 576 -20.27 -10.11 25.38
N THR A 577 -21.20 -9.32 24.87
CA THR A 577 -21.76 -8.11 25.49
C THR A 577 -23.28 -8.24 25.63
N VAL A 578 -23.92 -7.24 26.24
CA VAL A 578 -25.37 -7.17 26.38
C VAL A 578 -25.84 -5.92 25.63
N ASP A 579 -26.78 -6.09 24.69
CA ASP A 579 -27.35 -4.97 23.95
C ASP A 579 -28.31 -4.12 24.80
N GLU A 580 -28.80 -3.00 24.27
CA GLU A 580 -29.75 -2.09 24.93
C GLU A 580 -31.06 -2.78 25.36
N LEU A 581 -31.36 -3.95 24.80
CA LEU A 581 -32.56 -4.75 25.08
C LEU A 581 -32.27 -5.91 26.06
N GLY A 582 -31.07 -5.96 26.65
CA GLY A 582 -30.69 -6.99 27.61
C GLY A 582 -30.33 -8.34 26.98
N ARG A 583 -30.16 -8.42 25.66
CA ARG A 583 -29.82 -9.66 24.95
C ARG A 583 -28.32 -9.81 24.85
N LYS A 584 -27.83 -11.03 25.04
CA LYS A 584 -26.42 -11.35 24.84
C LYS A 584 -26.08 -11.29 23.34
N VAL A 585 -25.19 -10.38 22.96
CA VAL A 585 -24.70 -10.23 21.59
C VAL A 585 -23.19 -10.46 21.57
N ASP A 586 -22.73 -11.32 20.66
CA ASP A 586 -21.30 -11.48 20.41
C ASP A 586 -20.85 -10.35 19.49
N VAL A 587 -19.97 -9.50 19.98
CA VAL A 587 -19.37 -8.38 19.25
C VAL A 587 -17.87 -8.55 19.16
N PHE A 588 -17.25 -7.85 18.22
CA PHE A 588 -15.80 -7.69 18.18
C PHE A 588 -15.46 -6.45 19.02
N SER A 589 -14.79 -6.63 20.17
CA SER A 589 -14.39 -5.51 21.04
C SER A 589 -12.90 -5.20 20.86
N PRO A 590 -12.53 -4.06 20.25
CA PRO A 590 -11.13 -3.70 20.05
C PRO A 590 -10.44 -3.28 21.35
N ARG A 591 -9.15 -3.62 21.48
CA ARG A 591 -8.23 -3.02 22.44
C ARG A 591 -7.31 -2.08 21.68
N TYR A 592 -6.70 -1.13 22.38
CA TYR A 592 -5.84 -0.11 21.80
C TYR A 592 -4.48 -0.13 22.47
N ILE A 593 -3.47 0.38 21.79
CA ILE A 593 -2.14 0.60 22.33
C ILE A 593 -1.67 1.99 21.96
N ASP A 594 -1.00 2.66 22.89
CA ASP A 594 -0.26 3.87 22.57
C ASP A 594 1.08 3.47 21.93
N VAL A 595 1.26 3.78 20.65
CA VAL A 595 2.43 3.36 19.87
C VAL A 595 3.74 3.99 20.34
N LYS A 596 3.70 5.09 21.11
CA LYS A 596 4.89 5.71 21.71
C LYS A 596 5.26 5.07 23.04
N THR A 597 4.27 4.73 23.87
CA THR A 597 4.52 4.28 25.26
C THR A 597 4.39 2.78 25.48
N GLY A 598 3.72 2.04 24.60
CA GLY A 598 3.50 0.60 24.74
C GLY A 598 2.36 0.21 25.67
N PHE A 599 1.68 1.18 26.32
CA PHE A 599 0.56 0.88 27.22
C PHE A 599 -0.72 0.52 26.47
N ILE A 600 -1.46 -0.45 27.02
CA ILE A 600 -2.69 -0.99 26.43
C ILE A 600 -3.92 -0.34 27.10
N PHE A 601 -4.92 -0.04 26.27
CA PHE A 601 -6.15 0.68 26.61
C PHE A 601 -7.41 -0.04 26.10
N GLU A 602 -8.53 0.23 26.73
CA GLU A 602 -9.88 -0.06 26.25
C GLU A 602 -10.62 1.27 26.00
N LYS A 603 -11.45 1.32 24.95
CA LYS A 603 -12.26 2.50 24.65
C LYS A 603 -13.63 2.35 25.30
N VAL A 604 -13.93 3.20 26.29
CA VAL A 604 -15.20 3.20 27.04
C VAL A 604 -15.82 4.59 26.93
N ASN A 605 -17.04 4.68 26.41
CA ASN A 605 -17.74 5.96 26.18
C ASN A 605 -16.93 6.99 25.38
N GLY A 606 -16.10 6.53 24.44
CA GLY A 606 -15.24 7.39 23.62
C GLY A 606 -13.87 7.72 24.24
N GLU A 607 -13.66 7.42 25.52
CA GLU A 607 -12.41 7.68 26.23
C GLU A 607 -11.51 6.44 26.28
N PHE A 608 -10.19 6.65 26.16
CA PHE A 608 -9.20 5.58 26.31
C PHE A 608 -8.84 5.39 27.78
N LEU A 609 -9.25 4.26 28.35
CA LEU A 609 -8.96 3.87 29.72
C LEU A 609 -7.87 2.81 29.73
N ARG A 610 -6.82 3.04 30.52
CA ARG A 610 -5.70 2.09 30.63
C ARG A 610 -6.19 0.77 31.22
N VAL A 611 -5.81 -0.34 30.59
CA VAL A 611 -6.14 -1.68 31.08
C VAL A 611 -5.49 -1.89 32.45
N SER A 612 -6.29 -2.35 33.40
CA SER A 612 -5.80 -2.72 34.74
C SER A 612 -5.23 -4.14 34.73
N PRO A 613 -4.24 -4.48 35.58
CA PRO A 613 -3.63 -5.80 35.61
C PRO A 613 -4.68 -6.90 35.83
N THR A 614 -4.65 -7.93 34.98
CA THR A 614 -5.49 -9.11 35.22
C THR A 614 -4.94 -9.88 36.42
N PRO A 615 -5.72 -10.20 37.47
CA PRO A 615 -5.22 -10.97 38.60
C PRO A 615 -4.72 -12.33 38.11
N ILE A 616 -3.43 -12.60 38.30
CA ILE A 616 -2.84 -13.91 38.00
C ILE A 616 -3.61 -14.93 38.84
N LYS A 617 -4.42 -15.78 38.18
CA LYS A 617 -4.98 -16.96 38.84
C LYS A 617 -3.81 -17.87 39.18
N ASN A 618 -3.33 -17.79 40.42
CA ASN A 618 -2.41 -18.77 40.98
C ASN A 618 -2.95 -20.17 40.65
N ARG A 619 -2.22 -20.90 39.81
CA ARG A 619 -2.46 -22.33 39.61
C ARG A 619 -2.36 -22.96 41.00
N LYS A 620 -3.48 -23.49 41.48
CA LYS A 620 -3.51 -24.38 42.64
C LYS A 620 -2.47 -25.48 42.46
N GLY A 621 -1.61 -25.62 43.44
CA GLY A 621 -0.61 -26.66 43.51
C GLY A 621 0.31 -26.39 44.69
N ASP A 622 -0.27 -26.38 45.89
CA ASP A 622 0.38 -26.83 47.11
C ASP A 622 -0.76 -27.17 48.08
N GLU A 623 -1.17 -28.43 48.01
CA GLU A 623 -1.85 -29.08 49.12
C GLU A 623 -0.88 -29.01 50.30
N ALA A 624 -1.25 -28.21 51.29
CA ALA A 624 -0.65 -28.27 52.61
C ALA A 624 -0.93 -29.67 53.18
N ASP A 625 0.05 -30.56 53.01
CA ASP A 625 0.11 -31.80 53.75
C ASP A 625 0.54 -31.43 55.18
N GLY A 626 -0.47 -31.11 55.99
CA GLY A 626 -0.32 -31.08 57.43
C GLY A 626 -0.25 -32.52 57.92
N ARG A 627 0.93 -32.94 58.39
CA ARG A 627 1.04 -33.96 59.42
C ARG A 627 2.30 -33.74 60.26
N ASP A 628 2.04 -33.58 61.54
CA ASP A 628 2.96 -33.44 62.66
C ASP A 628 3.90 -34.66 62.83
N GLU A 629 5.02 -34.39 63.54
CA GLU A 629 6.06 -35.27 64.10
C GLU A 629 7.24 -35.71 63.21
#